data_AF-A0AAJ1VQ07-F1
#
_entry.id   AF-A0AAJ1VQ07-F1
#
_cell.length_a   1.000
_cell.length_b   1.000
_cell.length_c   1.000
_cell.angle_alpha   90.00
_cell.angle_beta   90.00
_cell.angle_gamma   90.00
#
_symmetry.space_group_name_H-M   'P 1'
#
loop_
_entity.id
_entity.type
_entity.pdbx_description
1 polymer ?
#
loop_
_entity_poly.entity_id
_entity_poly.type
_entity_poly.pdbx_seq_one_letter_code
_entity_poly.pdbx_strand_id
1 'polypeptide(L)'
;MLKILADIATLVVAFEALGIMLLEMFGTQTSMAQKAFDLTAAYLKQKEAQISMANQGFYNGFIGVGILLIRFAFPQQAVYPGLLLFISFVVIAAIFASFTASKKIILTQGLPAIIALIFVVLAAAS
;
A
#
# COMPACT_ATOMS: atom_id res chain seq x y z
N MET A 1 13.09 -12.87 16.62
CA MET A 1 11.67 -13.12 16.31
C MET A 1 10.95 -11.85 15.85
N LEU A 2 10.90 -10.78 16.65
CA LEU A 2 10.23 -9.52 16.28
C LEU A 2 10.70 -8.90 14.96
N LYS A 3 12.01 -8.88 14.69
CA LYS A 3 12.57 -8.37 13.43
C LYS A 3 12.07 -9.14 12.19
N ILE A 4 11.95 -10.46 12.31
CA ILE A 4 11.41 -11.31 11.22
C ILE A 4 9.91 -11.02 11.00
N LEU A 5 9.14 -10.83 12.08
CA LEU A 5 7.73 -10.48 11.98
C LEU A 5 7.52 -9.11 11.35
N ALA A 6 8.35 -8.12 11.71
CA ALA A 6 8.37 -6.82 11.06
C ALA A 6 8.67 -6.96 9.56
N ASP A 7 9.71 -7.71 9.19
CA ASP A 7 10.08 -7.94 7.79
C ASP A 7 8.92 -8.55 7.00
N ILE A 8 8.32 -9.63 7.49
CA ILE A 8 7.18 -10.27 6.84
C ILE A 8 6.01 -9.29 6.67
N ALA A 9 5.66 -8.55 7.74
CA ALA A 9 4.54 -7.63 7.68
C ALA A 9 4.79 -6.44 6.72
N THR A 10 6.01 -5.88 6.73
CA THR A 10 6.37 -4.80 5.79
C THR A 10 6.40 -5.27 4.33
N LEU A 11 6.84 -6.50 4.08
CA LEU A 11 6.81 -7.10 2.74
C LEU A 11 5.38 -7.33 2.25
N VAL A 12 4.47 -7.75 3.12
CA VAL A 12 3.04 -7.87 2.78
C VAL A 12 2.50 -6.51 2.30
N VAL A 13 2.77 -5.43 3.05
CA VAL A 13 2.34 -4.07 2.66
C VAL A 13 2.99 -3.61 1.36
N ALA A 14 4.27 -3.90 1.15
CA ALA A 14 4.97 -3.55 -0.08
C ALA A 14 4.36 -4.25 -1.30
N PHE A 15 4.12 -5.56 -1.20
CA PHE A 15 3.53 -6.32 -2.29
C PHE A 15 2.05 -6.00 -2.51
N GLU A 16 1.32 -5.68 -1.46
CA GLU A 16 -0.04 -5.14 -1.59
C GLU A 16 -0.03 -3.84 -2.41
N ALA A 17 0.83 -2.87 -2.07
CA ALA A 17 0.94 -1.60 -2.78
C ALA A 17 1.34 -1.79 -4.26
N LEU A 18 2.27 -2.70 -4.54
CA LEU A 18 2.66 -3.06 -5.91
C LEU A 18 1.52 -3.79 -6.67
N GLY A 19 0.78 -4.67 -6.00
CA GLY A 19 -0.38 -5.34 -6.58
C GLY A 19 -1.49 -4.36 -6.94
N ILE A 20 -1.76 -3.39 -6.06
CA ILE A 20 -2.70 -2.29 -6.30
C ILE A 20 -2.22 -1.44 -7.48
N MET A 21 -0.94 -1.03 -7.50
CA MET A 21 -0.35 -0.31 -8.65
C MET A 21 -0.62 -1.03 -9.97
N LEU A 22 -0.32 -2.33 -10.04
CA LEU A 22 -0.51 -3.11 -11.26
C LEU A 22 -1.99 -3.15 -11.68
N LEU A 23 -2.90 -3.32 -10.71
CA LEU A 23 -4.33 -3.37 -10.98
C LEU A 23 -4.89 -2.00 -11.42
N GLU A 24 -4.42 -0.90 -10.82
CA GLU A 24 -4.86 0.46 -11.14
C GLU A 24 -4.31 0.98 -12.47
N MET A 25 -3.07 0.64 -12.83
CA MET A 25 -2.40 1.11 -14.04
C MET A 25 -2.69 0.24 -15.26
N PHE A 26 -2.69 -1.09 -15.10
CA PHE A 26 -2.75 -2.03 -16.22
C PHE A 26 -4.01 -2.92 -16.18
N GLY A 27 -4.60 -3.11 -15.01
CA GLY A 27 -5.74 -4.00 -14.79
C GLY A 27 -7.10 -3.29 -14.72
N THR A 28 -7.17 -1.98 -14.99
CA THR A 28 -8.33 -1.13 -14.71
C THR A 28 -9.64 -1.60 -15.35
N GLN A 29 -9.58 -2.27 -16.51
CA GLN A 29 -10.75 -2.77 -17.24
C GLN A 29 -11.25 -4.16 -16.76
N THR A 30 -10.53 -4.80 -15.84
CA THR A 30 -10.82 -6.18 -15.42
C THR A 30 -11.99 -6.25 -14.44
N SER A 31 -12.64 -7.41 -14.37
CA SER A 31 -13.65 -7.70 -13.33
C SER A 31 -13.05 -7.72 -11.92
N MET A 32 -11.74 -7.97 -11.81
CA MET A 32 -10.99 -7.88 -10.56
C MET A 32 -10.91 -6.44 -10.07
N ALA A 33 -10.53 -5.49 -10.94
CA ALA A 33 -10.48 -4.06 -10.59
C ALA A 33 -11.85 -3.53 -10.16
N GLN A 34 -12.93 -3.90 -10.88
CA GLN A 34 -14.30 -3.54 -10.51
C GLN A 34 -14.65 -3.98 -9.09
N LYS A 35 -14.33 -5.22 -8.74
CA LYS A 35 -14.61 -5.77 -7.40
C LYS A 35 -13.71 -5.18 -6.32
N ALA A 36 -12.43 -4.95 -6.62
CA ALA A 36 -11.46 -4.42 -5.67
C ALA A 36 -11.76 -2.97 -5.29
N PHE A 37 -12.13 -2.14 -6.26
CA PHE A 37 -12.36 -0.70 -6.06
C PHE A 37 -13.83 -0.32 -5.90
N ASP A 38 -14.77 -1.27 -6.03
CA ASP A 38 -16.21 -1.03 -5.95
C ASP A 38 -16.69 -0.02 -7.03
N LEU A 39 -16.13 -0.14 -8.24
CA LEU A 39 -16.36 0.76 -9.37
C LEU A 39 -17.08 0.05 -10.52
N THR A 40 -17.94 0.77 -11.23
CA THR A 40 -18.67 0.21 -12.38
C THR A 40 -17.80 0.10 -13.62
N ALA A 41 -18.06 -0.91 -14.46
CA ALA A 41 -17.40 -1.05 -15.77
C ALA A 41 -17.58 0.20 -16.65
N ALA A 42 -18.72 0.88 -16.56
CA ALA A 42 -18.98 2.10 -17.33
C ALA A 42 -18.07 3.26 -16.90
N TYR A 43 -17.83 3.41 -15.59
CA TYR A 43 -16.90 4.40 -15.07
C TYR A 43 -15.45 4.10 -15.49
N LEU A 44 -15.00 2.85 -15.34
CA LEU A 44 -13.63 2.43 -15.68
C LEU A 44 -13.32 2.51 -17.18
N LYS A 45 -14.34 2.57 -18.04
CA LYS A 45 -14.19 2.83 -19.49
C LYS A 45 -13.92 4.30 -19.81
N GLN A 46 -14.19 5.22 -18.90
CA GLN A 46 -13.89 6.64 -19.11
C GLN A 46 -12.38 6.86 -19.13
N LYS A 47 -11.90 7.70 -20.05
CA LYS A 47 -10.47 7.94 -20.24
C LYS A 47 -9.87 8.67 -19.03
N GLU A 48 -10.62 9.61 -18.47
CA GLU A 48 -10.26 10.41 -17.31
C GLU A 48 -10.14 9.53 -16.05
N ALA A 49 -11.04 8.57 -15.88
CA ALA A 49 -10.97 7.59 -14.80
C ALA A 49 -9.72 6.72 -14.93
N GLN A 50 -9.40 6.22 -16.14
CA GLN A 50 -8.18 5.44 -16.37
C GLN A 50 -6.91 6.24 -16.07
N ILE A 51 -6.84 7.51 -16.50
CA ILE A 51 -5.70 8.38 -16.21
C ILE A 51 -5.59 8.63 -14.70
N SER A 52 -6.70 8.90 -14.02
CA SER A 52 -6.70 9.12 -12.57
C SER A 52 -6.24 7.88 -11.80
N MET A 53 -6.76 6.71 -12.15
CA MET A 53 -6.35 5.44 -11.54
C MET A 53 -4.90 5.11 -11.83
N ALA A 54 -4.43 5.30 -13.07
CA ALA A 54 -3.02 5.07 -13.39
C ALA A 54 -2.09 5.95 -12.55
N ASN A 55 -2.47 7.22 -12.32
CA ASN A 55 -1.70 8.10 -11.44
C ASN A 55 -1.75 7.62 -9.97
N GLN A 56 -2.92 7.22 -9.46
CA GLN A 56 -3.05 6.65 -8.10
C GLN A 56 -2.16 5.41 -7.94
N GLY A 57 -2.21 4.51 -8.94
CA GLY A 57 -1.37 3.33 -8.99
C GLY A 57 0.12 3.65 -8.98
N PHE A 58 0.55 4.65 -9.75
CA PHE A 58 1.95 5.05 -9.78
C PHE A 58 2.47 5.52 -8.41
N TYR A 59 1.66 6.26 -7.65
CA TYR A 59 2.00 6.62 -6.27
C TYR A 59 2.06 5.41 -5.34
N ASN A 60 1.12 4.46 -5.46
CA ASN A 60 1.19 3.18 -4.74
C ASN A 60 2.46 2.41 -5.08
N GLY A 61 2.91 2.49 -6.34
CA GLY A 61 4.20 1.99 -6.80
C GLY A 61 5.39 2.57 -6.05
N PHE A 62 5.42 3.90 -5.88
CA PHE A 62 6.48 4.55 -5.10
C PHE A 62 6.52 4.07 -3.64
N ILE A 63 5.37 3.82 -3.03
CA ILE A 63 5.31 3.28 -1.67
C ILE A 63 5.88 1.86 -1.64
N GLY A 64 5.41 0.97 -2.50
CA GLY A 64 5.86 -0.43 -2.53
C GLY A 64 7.35 -0.55 -2.82
N VAL A 65 7.84 0.14 -3.85
CA VAL A 65 9.28 0.20 -4.17
C VAL A 65 10.07 0.86 -3.05
N GLY A 66 9.55 1.93 -2.45
CA GLY A 66 10.18 2.63 -1.33
C GLY A 66 10.40 1.74 -0.11
N ILE A 67 9.41 0.91 0.25
CA ILE A 67 9.52 -0.08 1.33
C ILE A 67 10.60 -1.13 1.01
N LEU A 68 10.65 -1.63 -0.22
CA LEU A 68 11.66 -2.61 -0.63
C LEU A 68 13.07 -2.00 -0.62
N LEU A 69 13.23 -0.80 -1.18
CA LEU A 69 14.51 -0.10 -1.22
C LEU A 69 15.01 0.22 0.19
N ILE A 70 14.16 0.77 1.06
CA ILE A 70 14.59 1.10 2.43
C ILE A 70 15.02 -0.16 3.18
N ARG A 71 14.36 -1.30 2.97
CA ARG A 71 14.67 -2.55 3.68
C ARG A 71 15.97 -3.21 3.19
N PHE A 72 16.22 -3.21 1.88
CA PHE A 72 17.26 -4.04 1.27
C PHE A 72 18.45 -3.27 0.69
N ALA A 73 18.30 -1.98 0.39
CA ALA A 73 19.35 -1.19 -0.26
C ALA A 73 19.91 -0.06 0.61
N PHE A 74 19.17 0.40 1.63
CA PHE A 74 19.61 1.51 2.49
C PHE A 74 20.44 1.03 3.68
N PRO A 75 21.29 1.90 4.27
CA PRO A 75 22.04 1.60 5.47
C PRO A 75 21.14 1.20 6.65
N GLN A 76 21.63 0.32 7.53
CA GLN A 76 20.83 -0.25 8.63
C GLN A 76 20.21 0.81 9.55
N GLN A 77 20.90 1.93 9.78
CA GLN A 77 20.38 3.04 10.60
C GLN A 77 19.17 3.76 9.97
N ALA A 78 18.97 3.64 8.65
CA ALA A 78 17.85 4.26 7.93
C ALA A 78 16.63 3.33 7.80
N VAL A 79 16.80 2.02 8.01
CA VAL A 79 15.77 1.00 7.78
C VAL A 79 14.51 1.31 8.61
N TYR A 80 14.60 1.33 9.94
CA TYR A 80 13.41 1.53 10.78
C TYR A 80 12.78 2.92 10.61
N PRO A 81 13.53 4.05 10.61
CA PRO A 81 12.93 5.36 10.34
C PRO A 81 12.20 5.43 8.99
N GLY A 82 12.77 4.86 7.93
CA GLY A 82 12.13 4.88 6.61
C GLY A 82 10.95 3.92 6.50
N LEU A 83 11.00 2.74 7.13
CA LEU A 83 9.85 1.83 7.21
C LEU A 83 8.69 2.50 7.97
N LEU A 84 8.97 3.16 9.10
CA LEU A 84 7.97 3.92 9.85
C LEU A 84 7.32 5.00 8.98
N LEU A 85 8.12 5.74 8.19
CA LEU A 85 7.63 6.77 7.28
C LEU A 85 6.67 6.20 6.23
N PHE A 86 7.12 5.21 5.45
CA PHE A 86 6.32 4.65 4.36
C PHE A 86 5.05 3.93 4.85
N ILE A 87 5.15 3.15 5.93
CA ILE A 87 3.99 2.44 6.47
C ILE A 87 2.99 3.43 7.07
N SER A 88 3.46 4.50 7.72
CA SER A 88 2.56 5.56 8.22
C SER A 88 1.80 6.25 7.09
N PHE A 89 2.43 6.46 5.93
CA PHE A 89 1.71 6.98 4.75
C PHE A 89 0.58 6.04 4.32
N VAL A 90 0.81 4.73 4.30
CA VAL A 90 -0.25 3.74 3.99
C VAL A 90 -1.37 3.79 5.01
N VAL A 91 -1.04 3.84 6.31
CA VAL A 91 -2.07 3.94 7.38
C VAL A 91 -2.91 5.20 7.23
N ILE A 92 -2.29 6.36 7.03
CA ILE A 92 -2.99 7.64 6.87
C ILE A 92 -3.87 7.61 5.61
N ALA A 93 -3.34 7.12 4.49
CA ALA A 93 -4.08 6.98 3.24
C ALA A 93 -5.29 6.03 3.41
N ALA A 94 -5.12 4.88 4.06
CA ALA A 94 -6.19 3.92 4.30
C ALA A 94 -7.29 4.49 5.20
N ILE A 95 -6.92 5.25 6.25
CA ILE A 95 -7.88 5.96 7.10
C ILE A 95 -8.68 6.95 6.25
N PHE A 96 -8.01 7.83 5.50
CA PHE A 96 -8.68 8.83 4.67
C PHE A 96 -9.59 8.20 3.61
N ALA A 97 -9.09 7.20 2.90
CA ALA A 97 -9.85 6.47 1.87
C ALA A 97 -11.01 5.66 2.45
N SER A 98 -10.95 5.25 3.72
CA SER A 98 -12.07 4.58 4.38
C SER A 98 -13.28 5.49 4.60
N PHE A 99 -13.05 6.80 4.73
CA PHE A 99 -14.10 7.80 4.85
C PHE A 99 -14.60 8.31 3.49
N THR A 100 -13.72 8.36 2.49
CA THR A 100 -14.01 9.04 1.21
C THR A 100 -14.34 8.11 0.05
N ALA A 101 -13.79 6.89 0.03
CA ALA A 101 -13.93 5.95 -1.07
C ALA A 101 -14.67 4.67 -0.67
N SER A 102 -14.14 3.92 0.29
CA SER A 102 -14.78 2.68 0.75
C SER A 102 -14.31 2.26 2.13
N LYS A 103 -15.27 1.99 3.02
CA LYS A 103 -14.99 1.48 4.38
C LYS A 103 -14.19 0.18 4.39
N LYS A 104 -14.21 -0.60 3.30
CA LYS A 104 -13.44 -1.85 3.18
C LYS A 104 -11.92 -1.60 3.20
N ILE A 105 -11.47 -0.41 2.77
CA ILE A 105 -10.05 -0.07 2.63
C ILE A 105 -9.32 -0.10 3.99
N ILE A 106 -10.00 0.24 5.09
CA ILE A 106 -9.39 0.13 6.42
C ILE A 106 -9.04 -1.32 6.77
N LEU A 107 -9.80 -2.30 6.26
CA LEU A 107 -9.55 -3.72 6.51
C LEU A 107 -8.59 -4.32 5.49
N THR A 108 -8.67 -3.92 4.22
CA THR A 108 -7.81 -4.49 3.18
C THR A 108 -6.41 -3.91 3.23
N GLN A 109 -6.25 -2.58 3.31
CA GLN A 109 -4.96 -1.88 3.32
C GLN A 109 -4.56 -1.42 4.72
N GLY A 110 -5.52 -0.87 5.47
CA GLY A 110 -5.25 -0.29 6.80
C GLY A 110 -4.79 -1.32 7.82
N LEU A 111 -5.46 -2.48 7.90
CA LEU A 111 -5.13 -3.52 8.88
C LEU A 111 -3.73 -4.11 8.65
N PRO A 112 -3.32 -4.53 7.43
CA PRO A 112 -1.94 -4.96 7.19
C PRO A 112 -0.92 -3.88 7.54
N ALA A 113 -1.17 -2.62 7.16
CA ALA A 113 -0.27 -1.52 7.44
C ALA A 113 -0.15 -1.22 8.95
N ILE A 114 -1.25 -1.26 9.70
CA ILE A 114 -1.24 -1.08 11.17
C ILE A 114 -0.46 -2.21 11.85
N ILE A 115 -0.67 -3.46 11.43
CA ILE A 115 0.08 -4.61 11.96
C ILE A 115 1.58 -4.43 11.67
N ALA A 116 1.94 -4.05 10.45
CA ALA A 116 3.32 -3.79 10.07
C ALA A 116 3.91 -2.64 10.91
N LEU A 117 3.16 -1.56 11.12
CA LEU A 117 3.60 -0.42 11.92
C LEU A 117 3.92 -0.82 13.36
N ILE A 118 3.03 -1.60 13.99
CA ILE A 118 3.23 -2.11 15.36
C ILE A 118 4.52 -2.96 15.42
N PHE A 119 4.73 -3.89 14.48
CA PHE A 119 5.93 -4.71 14.50
C PHE A 119 7.20 -3.93 14.22
N VAL A 120 7.17 -2.93 13.33
CA VAL A 120 8.32 -2.06 13.07
C VAL A 120 8.69 -1.25 14.33
N VAL A 121 7.71 -0.70 15.05
CA VAL A 121 7.96 0.01 16.32
C VAL A 121 8.57 -0.93 17.36
N LEU A 122 8.02 -2.12 17.53
CA LEU A 122 8.53 -3.10 18.51
C LEU A 122 9.93 -3.63 18.13
N ALA A 123 10.19 -3.84 16.84
CA ALA A 123 11.48 -4.29 16.34
C ALA A 123 12.57 -3.21 16.44
N ALA A 124 12.21 -1.94 16.24
CA ALA A 124 13.12 -0.80 16.38
C ALA A 124 13.57 -0.59 17.84
N ALA A 125 12.74 -0.98 18.81
CA ALA A 125 13.03 -0.90 20.23
C ALA A 125 13.80 -2.12 20.79
N SER A 126 14.10 -3.13 19.96
CA SER A 126 14.75 -4.41 20.36
C SER A 126 16.12 -4.64 19.73
#